data_AF-A0AAN8EV17-F1
#
_entry.id   AF-A0AAN8EV17-F1
#
_cell.length_a   1.000
_cell.length_b   1.000
_cell.length_c   1.000
_cell.angle_alpha   90.00
_cell.angle_beta   90.00
_cell.angle_gamma   90.00
#
_symmetry.space_group_name_H-M   'P 1'
#
loop_
_entity.id
_entity.type
_entity.pdbx_description
1 polymer ?
#
loop_
_entity_poly.entity_id
_entity_poly.type
_entity_poly.pdbx_seq_one_letter_code
_entity_poly.pdbx_strand_id
1 'polypeptide(L)'
;MRKGKAYAQPLLAPEGRPSKASRGSRANSRTNPQGKRSSSGHVGHELDPALLRFSGSQRLHLKSLLEEHSMDYIIGRLRKDDPTRSSKLSFVVQDLHNIVTRYNMAPGWRHNDDLTSIQIRFEENNLDDGIRCLQLPEDPSGKGLLLVIITPLMLEWLKKYSTKSVSLDDTFHTTRYNLRLATLMVSDNRDRGLLGAFLISGTMTTVDVQRLFLEIKALIPDFVPATMVTDEAPCFYNGFRAVFPESRTQLHLCRFHIRQTWERKTKELVEASLRAMVNKALQHLLEEVQLDKFQRRFAEILAYFRTTQQNAMAEYLEKNYLSIQGATLDTTMISERFHLRIKEEFLHRNANSRLDGFVDLLIKAVEDLSESMEVKDRRRLADSAYRLKETHKRHRTAAKLHAADSDMVTDAGENKWHVQNKTSSKSFEVTFNGACTCHPKENTHCLFCGVCAYAWSCTCLDNRSGISCPHRHVVKVFSAGRLPAESILEEPVPPPTAPEFGAQTSEAQRRREERYHKLSAIKSTYAVVEATATSLAKVDTEEAMQQLEEILAHLQLAAGVAEPPSSLAVRPELAQSGGKPQLSKIPLYQRGKMKKPKKPTPGLHQEVRRLLESPSDKGDEDRDDSVSGQLY
;
A
#
# COMPACT_ATOMS: atom_id res chain seq x y z
N MET A 1 50.57 -14.72 10.65
CA MET A 1 50.99 -16.13 10.41
C MET A 1 49.83 -16.83 9.70
N ARG A 2 49.66 -16.73 8.37
CA ARG A 2 50.18 -17.57 7.27
C ARG A 2 50.15 -19.09 7.52
N LYS A 3 49.25 -19.77 6.79
CA LYS A 3 49.38 -21.03 6.00
C LYS A 3 47.95 -21.46 5.59
N GLY A 4 47.51 -21.61 4.33
CA GLY A 4 48.14 -21.59 3.01
C GLY A 4 48.48 -23.00 2.49
N LYS A 5 47.58 -23.60 1.70
CA LYS A 5 47.80 -24.67 0.69
C LYS A 5 46.53 -24.79 -0.19
N ALA A 6 46.54 -25.25 -1.44
CA ALA A 6 47.30 -25.01 -2.67
C ALA A 6 46.62 -25.90 -3.74
N TYR A 7 46.58 -25.41 -4.98
CA TYR A 7 45.95 -25.98 -6.19
C TYR A 7 46.53 -27.31 -6.69
N ALA A 8 45.72 -28.10 -7.42
CA ALA A 8 46.15 -28.87 -8.59
C ALA A 8 44.97 -29.28 -9.52
N GLN A 9 45.17 -29.06 -10.83
CA GLN A 9 44.48 -29.56 -12.05
C GLN A 9 45.62 -29.81 -13.09
N PRO A 10 45.42 -30.30 -14.33
CA PRO A 10 44.61 -31.40 -14.87
C PRO A 10 45.40 -32.29 -15.90
N LEU A 11 44.90 -33.46 -16.33
CA LEU A 11 45.38 -34.20 -17.53
C LEU A 11 44.19 -34.97 -18.15
N LEU A 12 43.67 -34.55 -19.32
CA LEU A 12 43.93 -35.00 -20.70
C LEU A 12 43.29 -36.34 -21.12
N ALA A 13 42.48 -36.28 -22.19
CA ALA A 13 41.86 -37.37 -22.94
C ALA A 13 42.89 -38.14 -23.81
N PRO A 14 42.51 -39.24 -24.50
CA PRO A 14 42.11 -39.08 -25.91
C PRO A 14 41.03 -40.04 -26.47
N GLU A 15 40.73 -39.76 -27.73
CA GLU A 15 39.69 -40.18 -28.69
C GLU A 15 39.71 -41.64 -29.22
N GLY A 16 38.63 -42.06 -29.90
CA GLY A 16 38.74 -42.90 -31.12
C GLY A 16 37.71 -44.01 -31.41
N ARG A 17 36.58 -43.65 -32.07
CA ARG A 17 35.80 -44.27 -33.22
C ARG A 17 36.14 -45.69 -33.79
N PRO A 18 35.35 -46.28 -34.76
CA PRO A 18 33.90 -46.47 -34.94
C PRO A 18 33.52 -47.84 -35.65
N SER A 19 32.33 -47.92 -36.29
CA SER A 19 31.83 -48.88 -37.33
C SER A 19 30.92 -50.05 -36.86
N LYS A 20 30.07 -50.69 -37.68
CA LYS A 20 29.02 -50.33 -38.67
C LYS A 20 28.29 -51.65 -39.03
N ALA A 21 26.97 -51.58 -39.29
CA ALA A 21 26.18 -52.37 -40.26
C ALA A 21 25.89 -53.89 -40.07
N SER A 22 24.59 -54.26 -40.10
CA SER A 22 23.89 -55.05 -41.17
C SER A 22 22.57 -55.67 -40.62
N ARG A 23 21.40 -55.27 -41.14
CA ARG A 23 20.50 -55.96 -42.11
C ARG A 23 19.94 -57.33 -41.67
N GLY A 24 18.60 -57.46 -41.66
CA GLY A 24 17.94 -58.77 -41.83
C GLY A 24 16.48 -58.94 -41.36
N SER A 25 15.53 -58.68 -42.27
CA SER A 25 14.33 -59.50 -42.58
C SER A 25 13.10 -59.61 -41.66
N ARG A 26 11.94 -59.47 -42.34
CA ARG A 26 10.53 -59.68 -41.94
C ARG A 26 10.20 -61.13 -41.58
N ALA A 27 9.25 -61.34 -40.63
CA ALA A 27 8.08 -62.21 -40.81
C ALA A 27 7.05 -62.05 -39.66
N ASN A 28 5.78 -61.98 -40.04
CA ASN A 28 4.58 -62.01 -39.18
C ASN A 28 4.44 -63.35 -38.44
N SER A 29 4.00 -63.31 -37.17
CA SER A 29 2.95 -64.23 -36.71
C SER A 29 2.25 -63.66 -35.46
N ARG A 30 0.92 -63.74 -35.49
CA ARG A 30 -0.01 -63.34 -34.44
C ARG A 30 0.09 -64.30 -33.25
N THR A 31 0.19 -63.76 -32.04
CA THR A 31 -0.52 -64.25 -30.84
C THR A 31 -0.58 -63.12 -29.80
N ASN A 32 -1.78 -62.77 -29.37
CA ASN A 32 -2.06 -62.09 -28.11
C ASN A 32 -3.05 -63.03 -27.39
N PRO A 33 -2.96 -63.23 -26.06
CA PRO A 33 -3.80 -62.37 -25.23
C PRO A 33 -3.27 -62.05 -23.81
N GLN A 34 -3.64 -60.83 -23.38
CA GLN A 34 -4.13 -60.45 -22.04
C GLN A 34 -3.14 -60.13 -20.91
N GLY A 35 -3.04 -58.82 -20.65
CA GLY A 35 -2.79 -58.21 -19.34
C GLY A 35 -3.45 -56.82 -19.29
N LYS A 36 -4.75 -56.80 -18.96
CA LYS A 36 -5.64 -55.61 -18.98
C LYS A 36 -5.20 -54.54 -17.96
N ARG A 37 -4.95 -53.32 -18.46
CA ARG A 37 -5.24 -52.06 -17.74
C ARG A 37 -6.63 -51.57 -18.19
N SER A 38 -7.54 -51.35 -17.25
CA SER A 38 -8.71 -50.46 -17.40
C SER A 38 -8.51 -49.30 -16.43
N SER A 39 -8.86 -48.05 -16.69
CA SER A 39 -9.93 -47.43 -17.48
C SER A 39 -9.53 -45.95 -17.77
N SER A 40 -10.03 -45.17 -18.73
CA SER A 40 -10.76 -45.37 -19.98
C SER A 40 -10.57 -44.05 -20.73
N GLY A 41 -9.67 -43.99 -21.71
CA GLY A 41 -9.65 -42.91 -22.70
C GLY A 41 -10.39 -43.43 -23.93
N HIS A 42 -11.48 -42.78 -24.32
CA HIS A 42 -12.13 -43.08 -25.60
C HIS A 42 -11.12 -42.83 -26.72
N VAL A 43 -10.82 -43.86 -27.50
CA VAL A 43 -9.92 -43.78 -28.66
C VAL A 43 -10.58 -42.89 -29.71
N GLY A 44 -9.98 -41.74 -30.00
CA GLY A 44 -10.39 -40.83 -31.08
C GLY A 44 -10.62 -39.37 -30.71
N HIS A 45 -10.49 -38.96 -29.43
CA HIS A 45 -10.63 -37.57 -29.02
C HIS A 45 -9.28 -36.96 -28.62
N GLU A 46 -8.98 -35.76 -29.13
CA GLU A 46 -7.86 -34.95 -28.63
C GLU A 46 -8.06 -34.72 -27.11
N LEU A 47 -7.05 -35.09 -26.33
CA LEU A 47 -7.07 -34.92 -24.88
C LEU A 47 -6.89 -33.43 -24.55
N ASP A 48 -7.97 -32.78 -24.11
CA ASP A 48 -7.89 -31.42 -23.59
C ASP A 48 -7.08 -31.41 -22.26
N PRO A 49 -5.92 -30.74 -22.21
CA PRO A 49 -5.12 -30.64 -20.99
C PRO A 49 -5.88 -30.06 -19.79
N ALA A 50 -6.92 -29.26 -20.01
CA ALA A 50 -7.75 -28.67 -18.95
C ALA A 50 -8.60 -29.72 -18.21
N LEU A 51 -8.89 -30.86 -18.84
CA LEU A 51 -9.71 -31.94 -18.28
C LEU A 51 -8.89 -33.03 -17.57
N LEU A 52 -7.55 -32.95 -17.64
CA LEU A 52 -6.68 -33.90 -16.97
C LEU A 52 -6.71 -33.74 -15.45
N ARG A 53 -6.50 -34.84 -14.71
CA ARG A 53 -6.32 -34.81 -13.26
C ARG A 53 -4.87 -34.49 -12.92
N PHE A 54 -4.63 -33.66 -11.90
CA PHE A 54 -3.27 -33.46 -11.39
C PHE A 54 -2.66 -34.74 -10.84
N SER A 55 -1.38 -34.96 -11.16
CA SER A 55 -0.54 -35.93 -10.47
C SER A 55 -0.29 -35.52 -9.02
N GLY A 56 0.20 -36.46 -8.20
CA GLY A 56 0.60 -36.16 -6.81
C GLY A 56 1.68 -35.08 -6.72
N SER A 57 2.68 -35.11 -7.61
CA SER A 57 3.76 -34.12 -7.68
C SER A 57 3.26 -32.73 -8.10
N GLN A 58 2.34 -32.65 -9.07
CA GLN A 58 1.73 -31.38 -9.48
C GLN A 58 0.91 -30.76 -8.36
N ARG A 59 0.16 -31.58 -7.59
CA ARG A 59 -0.57 -31.08 -6.41
C ARG A 59 0.37 -30.56 -5.33
N LEU A 60 1.48 -31.26 -5.07
CA LEU A 60 2.47 -30.84 -4.09
C LEU A 60 3.17 -29.54 -4.52
N HIS A 61 3.48 -29.41 -5.81
CA HIS A 61 4.05 -28.19 -6.39
C HIS A 61 3.09 -26.99 -6.27
N LEU A 62 1.81 -27.15 -6.65
CA LEU A 62 0.80 -26.10 -6.49
C LEU A 62 0.59 -25.73 -5.01
N LYS A 63 0.69 -26.70 -4.11
CA LYS A 63 0.58 -26.50 -2.67
C LYS A 63 1.74 -25.64 -2.12
N SER A 64 2.98 -25.96 -2.47
CA SER A 64 4.16 -25.16 -2.10
C SER A 64 4.07 -23.73 -2.68
N LEU A 65 3.61 -23.58 -3.92
CA LEU A 65 3.41 -22.25 -4.50
C LEU A 65 2.35 -21.42 -3.75
N LEU A 66 1.29 -22.06 -3.24
CA LEU A 66 0.24 -21.41 -2.44
C LEU A 66 0.70 -21.00 -1.03
N GLU A 67 1.82 -21.53 -0.54
CA GLU A 67 2.43 -21.10 0.72
C GLU A 67 3.13 -19.74 0.57
N GLU A 68 3.69 -19.48 -0.61
CA GLU A 68 4.58 -18.35 -0.85
C GLU A 68 3.95 -17.22 -1.69
N HIS A 69 2.94 -17.54 -2.51
CA HIS A 69 2.46 -16.62 -3.54
C HIS A 69 0.93 -16.51 -3.62
N SER A 70 0.44 -15.37 -4.13
CA SER A 70 -0.98 -15.17 -4.40
C SER A 70 -1.47 -16.07 -5.54
N MET A 71 -2.76 -16.42 -5.54
CA MET A 71 -3.35 -17.23 -6.61
C MET A 71 -3.14 -16.60 -7.99
N ASP A 72 -3.26 -15.27 -8.11
CA ASP A 72 -3.06 -14.56 -9.38
C ASP A 72 -1.62 -14.64 -9.87
N TYR A 73 -0.64 -14.54 -8.97
CA TYR A 73 0.77 -14.73 -9.30
C TYR A 73 1.03 -16.15 -9.80
N ILE A 74 0.51 -17.17 -9.09
CA ILE A 74 0.68 -18.58 -9.45
C ILE A 74 0.07 -18.85 -10.83
N ILE A 75 -1.15 -18.37 -11.07
CA ILE A 75 -1.82 -18.50 -12.36
C ILE A 75 -1.00 -17.82 -13.46
N GLY A 76 -0.47 -16.62 -13.20
CA GLY A 76 0.37 -15.88 -14.13
C GLY A 76 1.67 -16.61 -14.46
N ARG A 77 2.36 -17.14 -13.43
CA ARG A 77 3.60 -17.90 -13.56
C ARG A 77 3.41 -19.18 -14.36
N LEU A 78 2.43 -20.02 -13.99
CA LEU A 78 2.21 -21.30 -14.66
C LEU A 78 1.85 -21.15 -16.14
N ARG A 79 1.08 -20.11 -16.49
CA ARG A 79 0.76 -19.79 -17.90
C ARG A 79 1.94 -19.20 -18.67
N LYS A 80 2.91 -18.58 -17.98
CA LYS A 80 4.14 -18.07 -18.58
C LYS A 80 5.15 -19.19 -18.80
N ASP A 81 5.22 -20.14 -17.87
CA ASP A 81 6.12 -21.29 -17.91
C ASP A 81 5.65 -22.36 -18.94
N ASP A 82 4.34 -22.41 -19.23
CA ASP A 82 3.75 -23.20 -20.34
C ASP A 82 2.87 -22.31 -21.26
N PRO A 83 3.47 -21.49 -22.15
CA PRO A 83 2.73 -20.64 -23.07
C PRO A 83 1.82 -21.42 -24.03
N THR A 84 2.20 -22.66 -24.34
CA THR A 84 1.45 -23.56 -25.22
C THR A 84 0.19 -24.12 -24.57
N ARG A 85 0.02 -23.95 -23.25
CA ARG A 85 -1.06 -24.53 -22.45
C ARG A 85 -1.22 -26.03 -22.65
N SER A 86 -0.08 -26.70 -22.85
CA SER A 86 0.01 -28.14 -23.08
C SER A 86 -0.22 -28.95 -21.81
N SER A 87 -0.14 -28.30 -20.63
CA SER A 87 -0.28 -28.90 -19.31
C SER A 87 -1.53 -28.42 -18.58
N LYS A 88 -2.10 -29.32 -17.75
CA LYS A 88 -3.18 -28.99 -16.80
C LYS A 88 -2.82 -27.85 -15.84
N LEU A 89 -1.53 -27.64 -15.56
CA LEU A 89 -1.04 -26.55 -14.71
C LEU A 89 -1.38 -25.15 -15.25
N SER A 90 -1.64 -25.02 -16.56
CA SER A 90 -2.07 -23.76 -17.18
C SER A 90 -3.55 -23.40 -16.87
N PHE A 91 -4.31 -24.33 -16.30
CA PHE A 91 -5.77 -24.26 -16.08
C PHE A 91 -6.15 -24.50 -14.61
N VAL A 92 -5.50 -23.78 -13.68
CA VAL A 92 -5.57 -24.07 -12.24
C VAL A 92 -6.50 -23.17 -11.42
N VAL A 93 -7.31 -22.29 -12.03
CA VAL A 93 -8.07 -21.25 -11.29
C VAL A 93 -8.97 -21.86 -10.20
N GLN A 94 -9.95 -22.68 -10.59
CA GLN A 94 -10.84 -23.35 -9.64
C GLN A 94 -10.10 -24.39 -8.79
N ASP A 95 -9.04 -24.97 -9.33
CA ASP A 95 -8.26 -26.01 -8.67
C ASP A 95 -7.44 -25.45 -7.50
N LEU A 96 -6.87 -24.24 -7.62
CA LEU A 96 -6.22 -23.53 -6.51
C LEU A 96 -7.24 -23.23 -5.42
N HIS A 97 -8.43 -22.72 -5.77
CA HIS A 97 -9.51 -22.55 -4.79
C HIS A 97 -9.91 -23.86 -4.10
N ASN A 98 -9.98 -24.96 -4.86
CA ASN A 98 -10.29 -26.28 -4.32
C ASN A 98 -9.17 -26.79 -3.40
N ILE A 99 -7.89 -26.54 -3.71
CA ILE A 99 -6.74 -26.89 -2.86
C ILE A 99 -6.77 -26.05 -1.58
N VAL A 100 -6.90 -24.73 -1.69
CA VAL A 100 -7.07 -23.80 -0.57
C VAL A 100 -8.21 -24.25 0.34
N THR A 101 -9.36 -24.57 -0.23
CA THR A 101 -10.55 -25.01 0.53
C THR A 101 -10.36 -26.40 1.14
N ARG A 102 -9.75 -27.33 0.42
CA ARG A 102 -9.58 -28.73 0.84
C ARG A 102 -8.54 -28.88 1.94
N TYR A 103 -7.48 -28.08 1.90
CA TYR A 103 -6.38 -28.15 2.86
C TYR A 103 -6.39 -27.00 3.87
N ASN A 104 -7.35 -26.07 3.77
CA ASN A 104 -7.42 -24.85 4.56
C ASN A 104 -6.09 -24.06 4.53
N MET A 105 -5.54 -23.87 3.34
CA MET A 105 -4.24 -23.26 3.11
C MET A 105 -4.38 -21.91 2.44
N ALA A 106 -3.86 -20.87 3.08
CA ALA A 106 -3.51 -19.60 2.44
C ALA A 106 -2.27 -19.03 3.14
N PRO A 107 -1.53 -18.11 2.51
CA PRO A 107 -0.38 -17.47 3.16
C PRO A 107 -0.76 -16.91 4.54
N GLY A 108 0.04 -17.25 5.56
CA GLY A 108 -0.18 -16.84 6.95
C GLY A 108 -1.17 -17.69 7.77
N TRP A 109 -1.89 -18.64 7.16
CA TRP A 109 -2.87 -19.48 7.87
C TRP A 109 -2.20 -20.68 8.55
N ARG A 110 -2.19 -20.67 9.89
CA ARG A 110 -1.68 -21.76 10.72
C ARG A 110 -2.78 -22.62 11.33
N HIS A 111 -4.02 -22.10 11.41
CA HIS A 111 -5.14 -22.81 12.01
C HIS A 111 -6.51 -22.41 11.42
N ASN A 112 -7.53 -23.26 11.60
CA ASN A 112 -8.90 -22.99 11.15
C ASN A 112 -9.55 -21.82 11.89
N ASP A 113 -9.21 -21.66 13.16
CA ASP A 113 -9.53 -20.48 13.99
C ASP A 113 -8.39 -19.47 13.87
N ASP A 114 -8.72 -18.21 13.55
CA ASP A 114 -7.70 -17.19 13.24
C ASP A 114 -7.02 -16.62 14.48
N LEU A 115 -7.69 -16.58 15.64
CA LEU A 115 -7.02 -16.23 16.90
C LEU A 115 -5.97 -17.28 17.28
N THR A 116 -6.32 -18.56 17.18
CA THR A 116 -5.36 -19.66 17.35
C THR A 116 -4.23 -19.57 16.33
N SER A 117 -4.54 -19.21 15.08
CA SER A 117 -3.56 -19.04 14.00
C SER A 117 -2.54 -17.93 14.32
N ILE A 118 -3.02 -16.79 14.83
CA ILE A 118 -2.18 -15.68 15.30
C ILE A 118 -1.36 -16.07 16.52
N GLN A 119 -1.95 -16.81 17.47
CA GLN A 119 -1.23 -17.29 18.64
C GLN A 119 -0.06 -18.20 18.25
N ILE A 120 -0.29 -19.16 17.35
CA ILE A 120 0.79 -20.03 16.83
C ILE A 120 1.88 -19.18 16.15
N ARG A 121 1.48 -18.20 15.31
CA ARG A 121 2.44 -17.28 14.65
C ARG A 121 3.28 -16.48 15.65
N PHE A 122 2.67 -16.05 16.74
CA PHE A 122 3.35 -15.32 17.80
C PHE A 122 4.33 -16.24 18.56
N GLU A 123 3.92 -17.46 18.88
CA GLU A 123 4.74 -18.46 19.58
C GLU A 123 5.91 -18.99 18.74
N GLU A 124 5.80 -18.96 17.40
CA GLU A 124 6.93 -19.23 16.49
C GLU A 124 8.10 -18.26 16.70
N ASN A 125 7.83 -17.07 17.27
CA ASN A 125 8.82 -16.05 17.57
C ASN A 125 9.73 -15.72 16.36
N ASN A 126 9.14 -15.70 15.17
CA ASN A 126 9.85 -15.32 13.96
C ASN A 126 10.20 -13.83 14.01
N LEU A 127 11.49 -13.53 13.98
CA LEU A 127 11.99 -12.15 14.05
C LEU A 127 11.52 -11.29 12.87
N ASP A 128 11.35 -11.90 11.69
CA ASP A 128 10.93 -11.20 10.47
C ASP A 128 9.47 -10.76 10.52
N ASP A 129 8.63 -11.51 11.23
CA ASP A 129 7.22 -11.13 11.43
C ASP A 129 7.09 -9.86 12.27
N GLY A 130 8.06 -9.60 13.15
CA GLY A 130 8.09 -8.41 13.98
C GLY A 130 6.95 -8.31 14.99
N ILE A 131 6.25 -9.40 15.31
CA ILE A 131 5.18 -9.37 16.32
C ILE A 131 5.81 -9.18 17.69
N ARG A 132 5.50 -8.06 18.36
CA ARG A 132 6.10 -7.68 19.65
C ARG A 132 5.21 -7.98 20.84
N CYS A 133 3.90 -7.83 20.66
CA CYS A 133 2.93 -8.04 21.73
C CYS A 133 1.67 -8.64 21.14
N LEU A 134 1.15 -9.68 21.79
CA LEU A 134 -0.17 -10.25 21.54
C LEU A 134 -0.92 -10.37 22.87
N GLN A 135 -2.10 -9.78 22.93
CA GLN A 135 -3.10 -10.04 23.95
C GLN A 135 -4.33 -10.57 23.22
N LEU A 136 -4.73 -11.78 23.59
CA LEU A 136 -5.96 -12.37 23.07
C LEU A 136 -7.14 -11.77 23.82
N PRO A 137 -8.31 -11.63 23.17
CA PRO A 137 -9.50 -11.16 23.84
C PRO A 137 -9.96 -12.18 24.87
N GLU A 138 -10.70 -11.73 25.88
CA GLU A 138 -11.30 -12.63 26.88
C GLU A 138 -12.70 -13.07 26.46
N ASP A 139 -13.37 -12.26 25.63
CA ASP A 139 -14.76 -12.48 25.24
C ASP A 139 -15.02 -12.21 23.73
N PRO A 140 -16.13 -12.74 23.18
CA PRO A 140 -16.39 -12.70 21.73
C PRO A 140 -16.54 -11.31 21.12
N SER A 141 -16.63 -10.24 21.91
CA SER A 141 -16.73 -8.87 21.42
C SER A 141 -15.43 -8.36 20.79
N GLY A 142 -14.30 -8.99 21.12
CA GLY A 142 -12.97 -8.52 20.73
C GLY A 142 -12.39 -7.40 21.55
N LYS A 143 -13.10 -7.00 22.62
CA LYS A 143 -12.48 -6.26 23.71
C LYS A 143 -11.31 -7.08 24.29
N GLY A 144 -10.19 -6.40 24.50
CA GLY A 144 -8.95 -7.01 24.99
C GLY A 144 -8.03 -7.57 23.90
N LEU A 145 -8.48 -7.72 22.64
CA LEU A 145 -7.54 -8.04 21.57
C LEU A 145 -6.60 -6.86 21.35
N LEU A 146 -5.30 -7.11 21.45
CA LEU A 146 -4.24 -6.17 21.14
C LEU A 146 -3.07 -6.88 20.45
N LEU A 147 -2.63 -6.34 19.32
CA LEU A 147 -1.48 -6.86 18.58
C LEU A 147 -0.58 -5.72 18.12
N VAL A 148 0.70 -5.77 18.47
CA VAL A 148 1.72 -4.81 18.03
C VAL A 148 2.69 -5.50 17.08
N ILE A 149 2.89 -4.90 15.91
CA ILE A 149 3.81 -5.40 14.87
C ILE A 149 4.82 -4.29 14.54
N ILE A 150 6.11 -4.62 14.68
CA ILE A 150 7.28 -3.80 14.33
C ILE A 150 8.32 -4.73 13.70
N THR A 151 8.28 -4.85 12.37
CA THR A 151 9.23 -5.67 11.60
C THR A 151 10.65 -5.10 11.68
N PRO A 152 11.69 -5.88 11.34
CA PRO A 152 13.06 -5.38 11.31
C PRO A 152 13.21 -4.11 10.45
N LEU A 153 12.59 -4.08 9.27
CA LEU A 153 12.65 -2.94 8.36
C LEU A 153 11.92 -1.71 8.92
N MET A 154 10.77 -1.89 9.57
CA MET A 154 10.08 -0.80 10.27
C MET A 154 10.95 -0.22 11.38
N LEU A 155 11.65 -1.08 12.13
CA LEU A 155 12.56 -0.66 13.19
C LEU A 155 13.74 0.16 12.64
N GLU A 156 14.32 -0.23 11.50
CA GLU A 156 15.34 0.55 10.83
C GLU A 156 14.84 1.94 10.43
N TRP A 157 13.64 2.03 9.85
CA TRP A 157 13.03 3.30 9.49
C TRP A 157 12.71 4.17 10.70
N LEU A 158 12.20 3.60 11.79
CA LEU A 158 12.00 4.32 13.05
C LEU A 158 13.32 4.89 13.57
N LYS A 159 14.38 4.08 13.68
CA LYS A 159 15.69 4.51 14.15
C LYS A 159 16.27 5.63 13.28
N LYS A 160 16.07 5.56 11.96
CA LYS A 160 16.64 6.52 11.02
C LYS A 160 15.86 7.82 10.91
N TYR A 161 14.53 7.78 11.02
CA TYR A 161 13.67 8.89 10.59
C TYR A 161 12.71 9.45 11.65
N SER A 162 12.54 8.78 12.80
CA SER A 162 11.54 9.20 13.81
C SER A 162 11.87 10.53 14.49
N THR A 163 13.14 10.93 14.55
CA THR A 163 13.58 12.13 15.28
C THR A 163 12.91 13.42 14.78
N LYS A 164 12.62 13.52 13.47
CA LYS A 164 12.00 14.73 12.90
C LYS A 164 10.51 14.81 13.23
N SER A 165 9.77 13.74 12.94
CA SER A 165 8.32 13.71 13.10
C SER A 165 7.82 12.27 12.97
N VAL A 166 6.79 11.94 13.73
CA VAL A 166 6.01 10.71 13.56
C VAL A 166 4.54 11.06 13.39
N SER A 167 3.80 10.24 12.65
CA SER A 167 2.35 10.36 12.55
C SER A 167 1.66 9.08 12.98
N LEU A 168 0.55 9.19 13.70
CA LEU A 168 -0.27 8.06 14.13
C LEU A 168 -1.72 8.33 13.74
N ASP A 169 -2.31 7.37 13.05
CA ASP A 169 -3.67 7.47 12.51
C ASP A 169 -4.32 6.08 12.53
N ASP A 170 -5.62 6.00 12.78
CA ASP A 170 -6.35 4.73 12.77
C ASP A 170 -7.36 4.60 11.64
N THR A 171 -7.67 3.35 11.35
CA THR A 171 -8.69 3.00 10.40
C THR A 171 -9.44 1.76 10.86
N PHE A 172 -10.67 1.64 10.40
CA PHE A 172 -11.60 0.56 10.74
C PHE A 172 -12.07 -0.17 9.48
N HIS A 173 -12.81 -1.26 9.65
CA HIS A 173 -13.32 -2.12 8.57
C HIS A 173 -12.23 -2.80 7.73
N THR A 174 -11.13 -3.18 8.37
CA THR A 174 -10.04 -3.92 7.73
C THR A 174 -10.18 -5.44 7.85
N THR A 175 -10.93 -5.91 8.85
CA THR A 175 -11.18 -7.33 9.13
C THR A 175 -12.67 -7.59 9.27
N ARG A 176 -13.05 -8.88 9.26
CA ARG A 176 -14.43 -9.34 9.56
C ARG A 176 -14.93 -8.96 10.96
N TYR A 177 -14.02 -8.49 11.81
CA TYR A 177 -14.29 -8.07 13.18
C TYR A 177 -14.28 -6.55 13.27
N ASN A 178 -14.88 -6.02 14.34
CA ASN A 178 -14.87 -4.59 14.63
C ASN A 178 -13.55 -4.15 15.28
N LEU A 179 -12.43 -4.52 14.66
CA LEU A 179 -11.08 -4.14 15.06
C LEU A 179 -10.66 -2.86 14.34
N ARG A 180 -9.80 -2.09 15.01
CA ARG A 180 -9.14 -0.92 14.43
C ARG A 180 -7.66 -1.21 14.22
N LEU A 181 -7.13 -0.67 13.12
CA LEU A 181 -5.71 -0.64 12.83
C LEU A 181 -5.21 0.79 12.98
N ALA A 182 -4.34 1.04 13.96
CA ALA A 182 -3.54 2.25 14.00
C ALA A 182 -2.18 2.00 13.35
N THR A 183 -1.73 2.95 12.54
CA THR A 183 -0.45 2.88 11.82
C THR A 183 0.42 4.05 12.24
N LEU A 184 1.55 3.75 12.88
CA LEU A 184 2.60 4.73 13.10
C LEU A 184 3.43 4.84 11.83
N MET A 185 3.69 6.06 11.36
CA MET A 185 4.52 6.32 10.19
C MET A 185 5.59 7.37 10.47
N VAL A 186 6.68 7.28 9.72
CA VAL A 186 7.79 8.26 9.71
C VAL A 186 7.99 8.77 8.30
N SER A 187 8.59 9.96 8.13
CA SER A 187 8.93 10.48 6.80
C SER A 187 10.42 10.34 6.53
N ASP A 188 10.78 9.76 5.39
CA ASP A 188 12.18 9.69 4.95
C ASP A 188 12.72 11.07 4.53
N ASN A 189 14.00 11.13 4.15
CA ASN A 189 14.64 12.38 3.74
C ASN A 189 14.03 13.00 2.46
N ARG A 190 13.30 12.21 1.66
CA ARG A 190 12.54 12.64 0.48
C ARG A 190 11.07 12.92 0.79
N ASP A 191 10.72 12.99 2.07
CA ASP A 191 9.38 13.28 2.54
C ASP A 191 8.32 12.24 2.11
N ARG A 192 8.76 11.00 1.87
CA ARG A 192 7.89 9.85 1.63
C ARG A 192 7.61 9.20 2.97
N GLY A 193 6.37 8.78 3.19
CA GLY A 193 6.07 8.10 4.45
C GLY A 193 6.37 6.62 4.39
N LEU A 194 6.90 6.15 5.50
CA LEU A 194 7.36 4.81 5.77
C LEU A 194 6.62 4.26 6.98
N LEU A 195 6.37 2.97 6.99
CA LEU A 195 5.63 2.29 8.05
C LEU A 195 6.53 2.08 9.25
N GLY A 196 6.18 2.63 10.41
CA GLY A 196 6.97 2.51 11.64
C GLY A 196 6.45 1.42 12.57
N ALA A 197 5.14 1.26 12.68
CA ALA A 197 4.53 0.22 13.49
C ALA A 197 3.05 0.05 13.15
N PHE A 198 2.50 -1.12 13.47
CA PHE A 198 1.07 -1.37 13.49
C PHE A 198 0.58 -1.71 14.89
N LEU A 199 -0.59 -1.18 15.23
CA LEU A 199 -1.38 -1.57 16.40
C LEU A 199 -2.76 -2.01 15.92
N ILE A 200 -3.09 -3.28 16.11
CA ILE A 200 -4.45 -3.78 15.94
C ILE A 200 -5.08 -3.88 17.32
N SER A 201 -6.22 -3.22 17.53
CA SER A 201 -6.94 -3.25 18.80
C SER A 201 -8.45 -3.32 18.60
N GLY A 202 -9.14 -4.02 19.49
CA GLY A 202 -10.61 -4.01 19.56
C GLY A 202 -11.21 -2.75 20.20
N THR A 203 -10.40 -1.94 20.91
CA THR A 203 -10.87 -0.78 21.68
C THR A 203 -10.22 0.55 21.32
N MET A 204 -8.98 0.53 20.80
CA MET A 204 -8.15 1.70 20.47
C MET A 204 -8.13 2.78 21.57
N THR A 205 -7.95 2.35 22.83
CA THR A 205 -7.90 3.25 23.99
C THR A 205 -6.50 3.84 24.20
N THR A 206 -6.39 4.81 25.13
CA THR A 206 -5.09 5.33 25.60
C THR A 206 -4.16 4.22 26.08
N VAL A 207 -4.69 3.19 26.76
CA VAL A 207 -3.90 2.06 27.27
C VAL A 207 -3.36 1.21 26.12
N ASP A 208 -4.15 1.02 25.07
CA ASP A 208 -3.74 0.26 23.90
C ASP A 208 -2.59 0.95 23.16
N VAL A 209 -2.71 2.28 23.00
CA VAL A 209 -1.66 3.10 22.39
C VAL A 209 -0.43 3.18 23.29
N GLN A 210 -0.60 3.26 24.61
CA GLN A 210 0.50 3.18 25.56
C GLN A 210 1.27 1.86 25.37
N ARG A 211 0.58 0.74 25.15
CA ARG A 211 1.23 -0.55 24.90
C ARG A 211 2.10 -0.52 23.64
N LEU A 212 1.61 0.08 22.54
CA LEU A 212 2.42 0.30 21.34
C LEU A 212 3.72 1.06 21.66
N PHE A 213 3.62 2.18 22.39
CA PHE A 213 4.80 2.98 22.71
C PHE A 213 5.75 2.34 23.72
N LEU A 214 5.27 1.45 24.60
CA LEU A 214 6.14 0.64 25.45
C LEU A 214 7.01 -0.31 24.63
N GLU A 215 6.46 -0.98 23.61
CA GLU A 215 7.24 -1.82 22.70
C GLU A 215 8.25 -0.99 21.91
N ILE A 216 7.88 0.23 21.46
CA ILE A 216 8.82 1.15 20.79
C ILE A 216 9.94 1.58 21.74
N LYS A 217 9.64 1.95 22.99
CA LYS A 217 10.64 2.35 23.99
C LYS A 217 11.62 1.21 24.30
N ALA A 218 11.14 -0.03 24.33
CA ALA A 218 12.00 -1.20 24.52
C ALA A 218 12.99 -1.38 23.36
N LEU A 219 12.56 -1.10 22.12
CA LEU A 219 13.40 -1.22 20.92
C LEU A 219 14.29 0.01 20.64
N ILE A 220 13.83 1.19 21.06
CA ILE A 220 14.45 2.50 20.85
C ILE A 220 14.27 3.32 22.14
N PRO A 221 15.14 3.14 23.15
CA PRO A 221 15.04 3.85 24.43
C PRO A 221 15.05 5.37 24.29
N ASP A 222 15.82 5.88 23.32
CA ASP A 222 15.97 7.31 23.03
C ASP A 222 14.93 7.82 22.01
N PHE A 223 13.77 7.19 21.93
CA PHE A 223 12.69 7.60 21.02
C PHE A 223 12.11 8.97 21.44
N VAL A 224 12.62 10.03 20.81
CA VAL A 224 12.22 11.42 21.11
C VAL A 224 11.95 12.16 19.79
N PRO A 225 10.77 11.97 19.17
CA PRO A 225 10.39 12.71 17.98
C PRO A 225 10.20 14.19 18.33
N ALA A 226 10.60 15.11 17.45
CA ALA A 226 10.34 16.54 17.67
C ALA A 226 8.84 16.85 17.61
N THR A 227 8.11 16.20 16.71
CA THR A 227 6.66 16.37 16.55
C THR A 227 5.94 15.03 16.41
N MET A 228 4.70 14.98 16.91
CA MET A 228 3.78 13.86 16.72
C MET A 228 2.51 14.39 16.08
N VAL A 229 2.15 13.84 14.92
CA VAL A 229 0.95 14.25 14.19
C VAL A 229 -0.16 13.22 14.35
N THR A 230 -1.33 13.63 14.84
CA THR A 230 -2.49 12.73 15.02
C THR A 230 -3.77 13.38 14.49
N ASP A 231 -4.86 12.64 14.46
CA ASP A 231 -6.20 13.22 14.40
C ASP A 231 -6.58 13.87 15.75
N GLU A 232 -7.86 14.18 15.92
CA GLU A 232 -8.41 14.81 17.12
C GLU A 232 -8.65 13.83 18.27
N ALA A 233 -8.36 12.53 18.10
CA ALA A 233 -8.59 11.52 19.13
C ALA A 233 -7.55 11.63 20.26
N PRO A 234 -7.95 11.92 21.51
CA PRO A 234 -7.00 12.10 22.61
C PRO A 234 -6.18 10.86 22.96
N CYS A 235 -6.67 9.66 22.64
CA CYS A 235 -6.02 8.40 23.01
C CYS A 235 -4.59 8.29 22.43
N PHE A 236 -4.34 8.84 21.25
CA PHE A 236 -3.03 8.75 20.60
C PHE A 236 -1.95 9.52 21.37
N TYR A 237 -2.17 10.82 21.59
CA TYR A 237 -1.19 11.65 22.29
C TYR A 237 -1.11 11.30 23.78
N ASN A 238 -2.24 10.98 24.42
CA ASN A 238 -2.25 10.54 25.82
C ASN A 238 -1.46 9.23 26.00
N GLY A 239 -1.58 8.28 25.07
CA GLY A 239 -0.84 7.02 25.11
C GLY A 239 0.66 7.24 24.95
N PHE A 240 1.07 8.17 24.07
CA PHE A 240 2.47 8.59 23.95
C PHE A 240 2.98 9.23 25.25
N ARG A 241 2.25 10.20 25.82
CA ARG A 241 2.63 10.91 27.05
C ARG A 241 2.68 10.00 28.29
N ALA A 242 1.90 8.93 28.31
CA ALA A 242 1.98 7.92 29.37
C ALA A 242 3.32 7.17 29.40
N VAL A 243 4.01 7.06 28.25
CA VAL A 243 5.31 6.37 28.13
C VAL A 243 6.49 7.34 28.15
N PHE A 244 6.30 8.54 27.60
CA PHE A 244 7.30 9.60 27.47
C PHE A 244 6.82 10.93 28.10
N PRO A 245 6.58 10.97 29.42
CA PRO A 245 6.00 12.15 30.09
C PRO A 245 6.90 13.39 30.03
N GLU A 246 8.21 13.20 30.01
CA GLU A 246 9.20 14.28 29.95
C GLU A 246 9.58 14.70 28.52
N SER A 247 8.94 14.09 27.50
CA SER A 247 9.27 14.43 26.12
C SER A 247 8.87 15.87 25.77
N ARG A 248 9.75 16.53 25.03
CA ARG A 248 9.51 17.85 24.42
C ARG A 248 8.76 17.76 23.08
N THR A 249 8.32 16.56 22.69
CA THR A 249 7.53 16.33 21.47
C THR A 249 6.31 17.24 21.43
N GLN A 250 6.15 17.99 20.35
CA GLN A 250 4.99 18.85 20.12
C GLN A 250 3.87 18.05 19.43
N LEU A 251 2.64 18.18 19.92
CA LEU A 251 1.46 17.62 19.25
C LEU A 251 1.05 18.51 18.09
N HIS A 252 0.96 17.93 16.90
CA HIS A 252 0.42 18.54 15.70
C HIS A 252 -0.88 17.83 15.34
N LEU A 253 -1.92 18.58 14.98
CA LEU A 253 -3.16 17.99 14.50
C LEU A 253 -3.17 17.93 12.98
N CYS A 254 -3.73 16.85 12.44
CA CYS A 254 -3.86 16.65 11.01
C CYS A 254 -4.85 17.65 10.41
N ARG A 255 -4.34 18.55 9.56
CA ARG A 255 -5.13 19.54 8.80
C ARG A 255 -6.29 18.91 8.01
N PHE A 256 -6.05 17.74 7.43
CA PHE A 256 -7.05 17.06 6.60
C PHE A 256 -8.25 16.59 7.44
N HIS A 257 -7.98 15.96 8.59
CA HIS A 257 -9.02 15.50 9.50
C HIS A 257 -9.80 16.67 10.11
N ILE A 258 -9.12 17.75 10.51
CA ILE A 258 -9.80 18.96 10.99
C ILE A 258 -10.70 19.54 9.90
N ARG A 259 -10.22 19.63 8.65
CA ARG A 259 -11.05 20.11 7.53
C ARG A 259 -12.31 19.26 7.36
N GLN A 260 -12.19 17.93 7.38
CA GLN A 260 -13.34 17.03 7.26
C GLN A 260 -14.30 17.18 8.46
N THR A 261 -13.78 17.32 9.67
CA THR A 261 -14.61 17.59 10.86
C THR A 261 -15.34 18.92 10.72
N TRP A 262 -14.66 19.98 10.30
CA TRP A 262 -15.25 21.29 10.09
C TRP A 262 -16.32 21.27 8.99
N GLU A 263 -16.08 20.61 7.86
CA GLU A 263 -17.09 20.46 6.79
C GLU A 263 -18.37 19.77 7.31
N ARG A 264 -18.24 18.72 8.13
CA ARG A 264 -19.37 18.05 8.77
C ARG A 264 -20.10 18.98 9.75
N LYS A 265 -19.35 19.67 10.61
CA LYS A 265 -19.91 20.59 11.61
C LYS A 265 -20.58 21.80 10.98
N THR A 266 -20.04 22.34 9.89
CA THR A 266 -20.70 23.37 9.08
C THR A 266 -22.03 22.85 8.51
N LYS A 267 -22.09 21.59 8.05
CA LYS A 267 -23.36 21.00 7.58
C LYS A 267 -24.40 20.86 8.70
N GLU A 268 -23.96 20.56 9.92
CA GLU A 268 -24.82 20.35 11.09
C GLU A 268 -25.28 21.67 11.75
N LEU A 269 -24.37 22.65 11.86
CA LEU A 269 -24.52 23.82 12.74
C LEU A 269 -24.68 25.14 12.00
N VAL A 270 -24.47 25.17 10.67
CA VAL A 270 -24.54 26.39 9.86
C VAL A 270 -25.68 26.30 8.84
N GLU A 271 -26.40 27.40 8.68
CA GLU A 271 -27.44 27.56 7.66
C GLU A 271 -26.93 27.31 6.24
N ALA A 272 -27.75 26.64 5.43
CA ALA A 272 -27.38 26.15 4.11
C ALA A 272 -26.79 27.22 3.17
N SER A 273 -27.36 28.43 3.19
CA SER A 273 -26.93 29.57 2.37
C SER A 273 -25.51 30.05 2.68
N LEU A 274 -25.04 29.88 3.92
CA LEU A 274 -23.73 30.37 4.36
C LEU A 274 -22.62 29.31 4.26
N ARG A 275 -22.96 28.02 4.15
CA ARG A 275 -22.01 26.90 4.25
C ARG A 275 -20.83 27.00 3.29
N ALA A 276 -21.07 27.36 2.03
CA ALA A 276 -20.01 27.43 1.02
C ALA A 276 -18.97 28.50 1.36
N MET A 277 -19.43 29.68 1.78
CA MET A 277 -18.56 30.78 2.21
C MET A 277 -17.80 30.41 3.48
N VAL A 278 -18.49 29.85 4.46
CA VAL A 278 -17.91 29.44 5.74
C VAL A 278 -16.83 28.36 5.54
N ASN A 279 -17.12 27.32 4.77
CA ASN A 279 -16.14 26.27 4.47
C ASN A 279 -14.90 26.85 3.77
N LYS A 280 -15.06 27.80 2.86
CA LYS A 280 -13.93 28.49 2.21
C LYS A 280 -13.11 29.31 3.20
N ALA A 281 -13.76 30.06 4.09
CA ALA A 281 -13.07 30.84 5.12
C ALA A 281 -12.28 29.95 6.10
N LEU A 282 -12.90 28.86 6.56
CA LEU A 282 -12.27 27.86 7.42
C LEU A 282 -11.12 27.14 6.71
N GLN A 283 -11.26 26.81 5.42
CA GLN A 283 -10.15 26.26 4.64
C GLN A 283 -8.96 27.24 4.56
N HIS A 284 -9.21 28.50 4.26
CA HIS A 284 -8.15 29.52 4.23
C HIS A 284 -7.48 29.70 5.60
N LEU A 285 -8.26 29.58 6.68
CA LEU A 285 -7.71 29.61 8.03
C LEU A 285 -6.77 28.42 8.28
N LEU A 286 -7.14 27.21 7.85
CA LEU A 286 -6.26 26.04 7.95
C LEU A 286 -4.99 26.19 7.12
N GLU A 287 -5.00 26.96 6.03
CA GLU A 287 -3.84 27.21 5.17
C GLU A 287 -2.92 28.32 5.70
N GLU A 288 -3.36 29.12 6.68
CA GLU A 288 -2.56 30.19 7.27
C GLU A 288 -1.39 29.62 8.09
N VAL A 289 -0.20 30.18 7.88
CA VAL A 289 1.05 29.73 8.51
C VAL A 289 1.58 30.72 9.53
N GLN A 290 1.11 31.98 9.48
CA GLN A 290 1.50 33.02 10.41
C GLN A 290 0.52 33.05 11.58
N LEU A 291 1.03 32.85 12.80
CA LEU A 291 0.21 32.74 14.01
C LEU A 291 -0.64 34.00 14.26
N ASP A 292 -0.07 35.18 14.06
CA ASP A 292 -0.78 36.45 14.25
C ASP A 292 -1.93 36.63 13.25
N LYS A 293 -1.74 36.21 11.99
CA LYS A 293 -2.78 36.24 10.96
C LYS A 293 -3.83 35.18 11.22
N PHE A 294 -3.41 33.99 11.66
CA PHE A 294 -4.31 32.91 12.03
C PHE A 294 -5.24 33.38 13.16
N GLN A 295 -4.67 33.92 14.24
CA GLN A 295 -5.43 34.42 15.39
C GLN A 295 -6.43 35.52 15.01
N ARG A 296 -6.00 36.49 14.20
CA ARG A 296 -6.88 37.54 13.69
C ARG A 296 -8.03 36.98 12.85
N ARG A 297 -7.72 36.15 11.85
CA ARG A 297 -8.73 35.52 10.99
C ARG A 297 -9.69 34.63 11.78
N PHE A 298 -9.18 33.90 12.77
CA PHE A 298 -10.02 33.07 13.63
C PHE A 298 -10.99 33.94 14.43
N ALA A 299 -10.53 35.04 15.02
CA ALA A 299 -11.38 35.99 15.72
C ALA A 299 -12.43 36.65 14.79
N GLU A 300 -12.04 37.01 13.56
CA GLU A 300 -12.96 37.52 12.53
C GLU A 300 -14.06 36.50 12.18
N ILE A 301 -13.69 35.23 12.03
CA ILE A 301 -14.64 34.15 11.75
C ILE A 301 -15.62 33.95 12.92
N LEU A 302 -15.12 33.97 14.17
CA LEU A 302 -15.97 33.87 15.37
C LEU A 302 -16.93 35.06 15.47
N ALA A 303 -16.44 36.29 15.23
CA ALA A 303 -17.28 37.48 15.19
C ALA A 303 -18.35 37.38 14.10
N TYR A 304 -17.98 36.93 12.91
CA TYR A 304 -18.91 36.71 11.79
C TYR A 304 -20.04 35.73 12.18
N PHE A 305 -19.71 34.59 12.79
CA PHE A 305 -20.72 33.64 13.25
C PHE A 305 -21.68 34.25 14.26
N ARG A 306 -21.19 35.06 15.21
CA ARG A 306 -22.04 35.74 16.19
C ARG A 306 -22.97 36.76 15.52
N THR A 307 -22.45 37.55 14.58
CA THR A 307 -23.28 38.55 13.84
C THR A 307 -24.31 37.92 12.92
N THR A 308 -24.05 36.72 12.40
CA THR A 308 -24.97 35.96 11.54
C THR A 308 -25.80 34.93 12.31
N GLN A 309 -25.82 35.04 13.65
CA GLN A 309 -26.58 34.17 14.56
C GLN A 309 -26.25 32.66 14.46
N GLN A 310 -25.08 32.30 13.93
CA GLN A 310 -24.58 30.92 13.85
C GLN A 310 -23.83 30.53 15.15
N ASN A 311 -24.41 30.84 16.30
CA ASN A 311 -23.75 30.78 17.62
C ASN A 311 -23.25 29.37 17.96
N ALA A 312 -23.99 28.32 17.59
CA ALA A 312 -23.60 26.94 17.83
C ALA A 312 -22.25 26.56 17.18
N MET A 313 -21.96 27.10 15.98
CA MET A 313 -20.69 26.88 15.31
C MET A 313 -19.55 27.67 15.99
N ALA A 314 -19.83 28.90 16.45
CA ALA A 314 -18.86 29.70 17.20
C ALA A 314 -18.46 29.00 18.50
N GLU A 315 -19.44 28.56 19.29
CA GLU A 315 -19.22 27.82 20.54
C GLU A 315 -18.46 26.51 20.31
N TYR A 316 -18.80 25.77 19.24
CA TYR A 316 -18.06 24.57 18.84
C TYR A 316 -16.59 24.88 18.58
N LEU A 317 -16.28 25.92 17.79
CA LEU A 317 -14.90 26.26 17.46
C LEU A 317 -14.13 26.77 18.68
N GLU A 318 -14.76 27.57 19.54
CA GLU A 318 -14.13 28.07 20.76
C GLU A 318 -13.78 26.92 21.70
N LYS A 319 -14.73 26.03 21.97
CA LYS A 319 -14.53 24.90 22.88
C LYS A 319 -13.42 23.96 22.42
N ASN A 320 -13.29 23.73 21.11
CA ASN A 320 -12.39 22.71 20.59
C ASN A 320 -11.06 23.26 20.07
N TYR A 321 -10.98 24.53 19.64
CA TYR A 321 -9.79 25.06 18.95
C TYR A 321 -9.22 26.36 19.54
N LEU A 322 -9.90 27.01 20.49
CA LEU A 322 -9.38 28.24 21.12
C LEU A 322 -8.12 27.99 21.96
N SER A 323 -8.01 26.82 22.57
CA SER A 323 -6.84 26.39 23.36
C SER A 323 -5.71 25.82 22.51
N ILE A 324 -5.90 25.66 21.20
CA ILE A 324 -4.90 25.10 20.26
C ILE A 324 -3.84 26.17 19.88
N GLN A 325 -3.66 27.21 20.71
CA GLN A 325 -2.72 28.32 20.53
C GLN A 325 -1.23 27.93 20.39
N GLY A 326 -0.90 26.64 20.30
CA GLY A 326 0.45 26.14 20.00
C GLY A 326 0.52 24.84 19.17
N ALA A 327 -0.58 24.27 18.68
CA ALA A 327 -0.48 23.10 17.80
C ALA A 327 -0.28 23.56 16.35
N THR A 328 0.88 23.28 15.79
CA THR A 328 1.11 23.51 14.36
C THR A 328 0.28 22.51 13.58
N LEU A 329 -0.50 23.03 12.65
CA LEU A 329 -1.32 22.24 11.75
C LEU A 329 -0.43 21.64 10.64
N ASP A 330 -0.31 20.31 10.58
CA ASP A 330 0.49 19.63 9.55
C ASP A 330 -0.37 18.64 8.75
N THR A 331 0.06 18.28 7.54
CA THR A 331 -0.69 17.36 6.67
C THR A 331 -0.04 15.98 6.67
N THR A 332 -0.75 14.98 7.19
CA THR A 332 -0.37 13.56 7.11
C THR A 332 -1.15 12.83 6.03
N MET A 333 -1.24 13.41 4.82
CA MET A 333 -1.80 12.73 3.64
C MET A 333 -1.14 11.37 3.31
N ILE A 334 -0.11 10.98 4.06
CA ILE A 334 0.62 9.74 3.90
C ILE A 334 -0.09 8.57 4.60
N SER A 335 -0.57 8.73 5.84
CA SER A 335 -1.31 7.68 6.56
C SER A 335 -2.61 7.34 5.85
N GLU A 336 -3.40 8.35 5.48
CA GLU A 336 -4.65 8.18 4.74
C GLU A 336 -4.44 7.44 3.40
N ARG A 337 -3.41 7.82 2.63
CA ARG A 337 -3.10 7.12 1.37
C ARG A 337 -2.78 5.65 1.59
N PHE A 338 -2.06 5.32 2.66
CA PHE A 338 -1.74 3.95 2.98
C PHE A 338 -2.99 3.16 3.43
N HIS A 339 -3.85 3.74 4.27
CA HIS A 339 -5.11 3.11 4.67
C HIS A 339 -6.08 2.92 3.51
N LEU A 340 -6.16 3.89 2.59
CA LEU A 340 -6.92 3.74 1.33
C LEU A 340 -6.35 2.62 0.48
N ARG A 341 -5.02 2.51 0.36
CA ARG A 341 -4.37 1.41 -0.34
C ARG A 341 -4.72 0.05 0.27
N ILE A 342 -4.72 -0.07 1.61
CA ILE A 342 -5.22 -1.27 2.29
C ILE A 342 -6.65 -1.57 1.89
N LYS A 343 -7.56 -0.59 2.01
CA LYS A 343 -8.98 -0.82 1.77
C LYS A 343 -9.29 -1.11 0.31
N GLU A 344 -8.66 -0.43 -0.63
CA GLU A 344 -9.01 -0.50 -2.06
C GLU A 344 -8.15 -1.50 -2.84
N GLU A 345 -6.84 -1.45 -2.68
CA GLU A 345 -5.91 -2.28 -3.46
C GLU A 345 -5.76 -3.67 -2.86
N PHE A 346 -5.60 -3.76 -1.53
CA PHE A 346 -5.30 -5.04 -0.88
C PHE A 346 -6.55 -5.81 -0.46
N LEU A 347 -7.54 -5.13 0.10
CA LEU A 347 -8.79 -5.74 0.54
C LEU A 347 -9.91 -5.68 -0.51
N HIS A 348 -9.76 -4.92 -1.60
CA HIS A 348 -10.81 -4.73 -2.62
C HIS A 348 -12.17 -4.32 -2.03
N ARG A 349 -12.14 -3.49 -0.98
CA ARG A 349 -13.28 -3.06 -0.16
C ARG A 349 -14.04 -4.22 0.50
N ASN A 350 -13.44 -5.40 0.57
CA ASN A 350 -13.97 -6.57 1.25
C ASN A 350 -13.49 -6.61 2.71
N ALA A 351 -14.30 -6.06 3.60
CA ALA A 351 -14.05 -6.04 5.04
C ALA A 351 -14.31 -7.40 5.74
N ASN A 352 -14.22 -8.53 5.03
CA ASN A 352 -14.42 -9.88 5.59
C ASN A 352 -13.11 -10.69 5.69
N SER A 353 -11.97 -10.01 5.76
CA SER A 353 -10.67 -10.68 5.92
C SER A 353 -10.56 -11.32 7.31
N ARG A 354 -9.92 -12.50 7.38
CA ARG A 354 -9.52 -13.11 8.67
C ARG A 354 -8.39 -12.31 9.29
N LEU A 355 -8.25 -12.36 10.61
CA LEU A 355 -7.20 -11.61 11.30
C LEU A 355 -5.79 -12.08 10.90
N ASP A 356 -5.56 -13.39 10.80
CA ASP A 356 -4.27 -13.98 10.40
C ASP A 356 -3.85 -13.63 8.97
N GLY A 357 -4.79 -13.68 8.02
CA GLY A 357 -4.55 -13.21 6.66
C GLY A 357 -4.27 -11.70 6.60
N PHE A 358 -4.94 -10.90 7.43
CA PHE A 358 -4.70 -9.46 7.49
C PHE A 358 -3.31 -9.13 8.08
N VAL A 359 -2.88 -9.84 9.11
CA VAL A 359 -1.52 -9.71 9.68
C VAL A 359 -0.46 -10.06 8.64
N ASP A 360 -0.66 -11.14 7.88
CA ASP A 360 0.24 -11.52 6.80
C ASP A 360 0.39 -10.43 5.74
N LEU A 361 -0.74 -9.84 5.33
CA LEU A 361 -0.79 -8.73 4.39
C LEU A 361 -0.06 -7.50 4.92
N LEU A 362 -0.24 -7.14 6.20
CA LEU A 362 0.43 -6.00 6.80
C LEU A 362 1.96 -6.17 6.81
N ILE A 363 2.45 -7.35 7.17
CA ILE A 363 3.89 -7.64 7.19
C ILE A 363 4.47 -7.54 5.77
N LYS A 364 3.81 -8.16 4.77
CA LYS A 364 4.23 -8.09 3.36
C LYS A 364 4.18 -6.69 2.77
N ALA A 365 3.21 -5.87 3.16
CA ALA A 365 3.07 -4.51 2.67
C ALA A 365 4.28 -3.61 3.01
N VAL A 366 5.07 -3.95 4.04
CA VAL A 366 6.31 -3.25 4.39
C VAL A 366 7.39 -3.49 3.34
N GLU A 367 7.60 -4.75 2.98
CA GLU A 367 8.59 -5.15 1.95
C GLU A 367 8.18 -4.62 0.57
N ASP A 368 6.91 -4.79 0.19
CA ASP A 368 6.37 -4.28 -1.08
C ASP A 368 6.56 -2.75 -1.21
N LEU A 369 6.42 -2.01 -0.10
CA LEU A 369 6.65 -0.57 -0.07
C LEU A 369 8.13 -0.25 -0.30
N SER A 370 9.02 -0.96 0.39
CA SER A 370 10.47 -0.82 0.28
C SER A 370 10.96 -1.07 -1.15
N GLU A 371 10.59 -2.23 -1.72
CA GLU A 371 10.97 -2.62 -3.08
C GLU A 371 10.43 -1.62 -4.11
N SER A 372 9.17 -1.18 -3.97
CA SER A 372 8.59 -0.19 -4.87
C SER A 372 9.36 1.13 -4.85
N MET A 373 9.78 1.58 -3.67
CA MET A 373 10.57 2.80 -3.49
C MET A 373 11.97 2.65 -4.10
N GLU A 374 12.63 1.53 -3.84
CA GLU A 374 13.95 1.23 -4.39
C GLU A 374 13.94 1.19 -5.92
N VAL A 375 12.96 0.51 -6.52
CA VAL A 375 12.83 0.43 -7.99
C VAL A 375 12.63 1.82 -8.59
N LYS A 376 11.76 2.65 -7.99
CA LYS A 376 11.52 4.02 -8.46
C LYS A 376 12.77 4.90 -8.33
N ASP A 377 13.52 4.74 -7.25
CA ASP A 377 14.75 5.49 -6.98
C ASP A 377 15.87 5.10 -7.95
N ARG A 378 16.10 3.80 -8.17
CA ARG A 378 17.09 3.27 -9.13
C ARG A 378 16.77 3.70 -10.56
N ARG A 379 15.48 3.75 -10.92
CA ARG A 379 15.01 4.25 -12.23
C ARG A 379 14.97 5.77 -12.33
N ARG A 380 15.29 6.50 -11.26
CA ARG A 380 15.26 7.98 -11.19
C ARG A 380 13.91 8.57 -11.62
N LEU A 381 12.82 7.87 -11.35
CA LEU A 381 11.51 8.34 -11.77
C LEU A 381 11.14 9.60 -10.99
N ALA A 382 10.70 10.65 -11.68
CA ALA A 382 10.32 11.91 -11.03
C ALA A 382 9.11 11.76 -10.10
N ASP A 383 8.30 10.71 -10.27
CA ASP A 383 7.19 10.34 -9.41
C ASP A 383 7.60 9.50 -8.18
N SER A 384 8.89 9.18 -8.03
CA SER A 384 9.45 8.49 -6.86
C SER A 384 9.13 9.19 -5.55
N ALA A 385 9.06 10.53 -5.56
CA ALA A 385 8.64 11.35 -4.43
C ALA A 385 7.64 12.43 -4.88
N TYR A 386 6.44 12.42 -4.30
CA TYR A 386 5.37 13.37 -4.63
C TYR A 386 5.81 14.84 -4.48
N ARG A 387 6.50 15.18 -3.38
CA ARG A 387 6.94 16.56 -3.12
C ARG A 387 8.00 17.03 -4.13
N LEU A 388 8.86 16.12 -4.60
CA LEU A 388 9.83 16.40 -5.66
C LEU A 388 9.13 16.64 -7.01
N LYS A 389 8.20 15.78 -7.40
CA LYS A 389 7.36 15.93 -8.60
C LYS A 389 6.65 17.29 -8.61
N GLU A 390 6.04 17.64 -7.49
CA GLU A 390 5.30 18.89 -7.31
C GLU A 390 6.22 20.13 -7.31
N THR A 391 7.43 20.02 -6.77
CA THR A 391 8.47 21.04 -6.86
C THR A 391 8.92 21.25 -8.31
N HIS A 392 9.12 20.18 -9.10
CA HIS A 392 9.45 20.32 -10.53
C HIS A 392 8.32 20.91 -11.35
N LYS A 393 7.07 20.60 -11.02
CA LYS A 393 5.90 21.24 -11.65
C LYS A 393 5.91 22.76 -11.43
N ARG A 394 6.21 23.20 -10.19
CA ARG A 394 6.29 24.61 -9.82
C ARG A 394 7.51 25.31 -10.42
N HIS A 395 8.63 24.61 -10.60
CA HIS A 395 9.76 25.11 -11.37
C HIS A 395 9.37 25.43 -12.82
N ARG A 396 8.65 24.52 -13.50
CA ARG A 396 8.16 24.78 -14.87
C ARG A 396 7.20 25.97 -14.91
N THR A 397 6.35 26.13 -13.90
CA THR A 397 5.52 27.33 -13.77
C THR A 397 6.39 28.58 -13.62
N ALA A 398 7.37 28.56 -12.72
CA ALA A 398 8.29 29.68 -12.50
C ALA A 398 9.07 30.05 -13.77
N ALA A 399 9.58 29.09 -14.53
CA ALA A 399 10.26 29.34 -15.79
C ALA A 399 9.35 30.05 -16.81
N LYS A 400 8.06 29.68 -16.88
CA LYS A 400 7.06 30.36 -17.72
C LYS A 400 6.69 31.75 -17.22
N LEU A 401 6.74 31.99 -15.90
CA LEU A 401 6.51 33.32 -15.32
C LEU A 401 7.69 34.25 -15.64
N HIS A 402 8.91 33.75 -15.45
CA HIS A 402 10.16 34.45 -15.73
C HIS A 402 10.39 34.80 -17.20
N ALA A 403 10.00 33.91 -18.13
CA ALA A 403 10.15 34.17 -19.56
C ALA A 403 9.33 35.37 -20.05
N ALA A 404 8.36 35.85 -19.27
CA ALA A 404 7.46 36.91 -19.65
C ALA A 404 7.87 38.31 -19.14
N ASP A 405 8.73 38.43 -18.12
CA ASP A 405 9.19 39.73 -17.63
C ASP A 405 10.34 39.60 -16.60
N SER A 406 11.46 40.28 -16.82
CA SER A 406 12.61 40.28 -15.88
C SER A 406 12.36 41.18 -14.66
N ASP A 407 11.40 42.11 -14.74
CA ASP A 407 11.17 43.14 -13.73
C ASP A 407 10.18 42.71 -12.63
N MET A 408 9.76 41.43 -12.62
CA MET A 408 8.82 40.92 -11.62
C MET A 408 9.42 40.70 -10.23
N VAL A 409 10.75 40.74 -10.10
CA VAL A 409 11.48 40.50 -8.85
C VAL A 409 12.21 41.76 -8.43
N THR A 410 11.89 42.26 -7.24
CA THR A 410 12.59 43.39 -6.63
C THR A 410 13.38 42.90 -5.42
N ASP A 411 14.67 43.23 -5.37
CA ASP A 411 15.49 42.98 -4.18
C ASP A 411 15.08 43.96 -3.07
N ALA A 412 14.72 43.41 -1.91
CA ALA A 412 14.30 44.19 -0.75
C ALA A 412 15.40 44.27 0.32
N GLY A 413 16.60 43.75 0.05
CA GLY A 413 17.69 43.63 1.01
C GLY A 413 17.48 42.51 2.03
N GLU A 414 18.48 42.27 2.88
CA GLU A 414 18.38 41.34 4.03
C GLU A 414 17.90 39.91 3.69
N ASN A 415 18.30 39.35 2.53
CA ASN A 415 17.81 38.05 2.07
C ASN A 415 16.28 38.00 1.81
N LYS A 416 15.68 39.13 1.42
CA LYS A 416 14.26 39.25 1.07
C LYS A 416 14.09 39.78 -0.36
N TRP A 417 13.06 39.28 -1.02
CA TRP A 417 12.67 39.69 -2.37
C TRP A 417 11.15 39.82 -2.47
N HIS A 418 10.70 40.79 -3.26
CA HIS A 418 9.30 40.92 -3.64
C HIS A 418 9.10 40.35 -5.04
N VAL A 419 8.10 39.47 -5.18
CA VAL A 419 7.71 38.87 -6.46
C VAL A 419 6.29 39.30 -6.79
N GLN A 420 6.13 40.02 -7.90
CA GLN A 420 4.81 40.42 -8.38
C GLN A 420 4.10 39.29 -9.11
N ASN A 421 2.76 39.26 -9.03
CA ASN A 421 1.96 38.43 -9.92
C ASN A 421 1.88 39.04 -11.34
N LYS A 422 1.43 38.26 -12.33
CA LYS A 422 1.35 38.69 -13.75
C LYS A 422 0.56 39.98 -13.99
N THR A 423 -0.38 40.31 -13.11
CA THR A 423 -1.24 41.49 -13.24
C THR A 423 -0.76 42.64 -12.36
N SER A 424 0.40 42.53 -11.71
CA SER A 424 0.96 43.48 -10.73
C SER A 424 0.00 43.92 -9.61
N SER A 425 -1.04 43.12 -9.35
CA SER A 425 -2.09 43.41 -8.36
C SER A 425 -1.78 42.84 -6.98
N LYS A 426 -0.83 41.91 -6.89
CA LYS A 426 -0.37 41.31 -5.64
C LYS A 426 1.14 41.13 -5.67
N SER A 427 1.79 41.47 -4.55
CA SER A 427 3.20 41.20 -4.29
C SER A 427 3.33 40.11 -3.22
N PHE A 428 4.27 39.19 -3.42
CA PHE A 428 4.62 38.15 -2.47
C PHE A 428 6.04 38.38 -1.97
N GLU A 429 6.24 38.29 -0.67
CA GLU A 429 7.56 38.34 -0.06
C GLU A 429 8.15 36.93 0.00
N VAL A 430 9.40 36.80 -0.43
CA VAL A 430 10.20 35.58 -0.40
C VAL A 430 11.43 35.87 0.45
N THR A 431 11.70 35.03 1.43
CA THR A 431 12.86 35.18 2.32
C THR A 431 13.74 33.94 2.25
N PHE A 432 15.05 34.14 2.20
CA PHE A 432 16.01 33.06 2.40
C PHE A 432 16.38 32.97 3.88
N ASN A 433 16.07 31.83 4.50
CA ASN A 433 16.19 31.61 5.94
C ASN A 433 17.53 30.97 6.33
N GLY A 434 18.46 30.83 5.37
CA GLY A 434 19.73 30.14 5.56
C GLY A 434 19.77 28.75 4.94
N ALA A 435 20.90 28.07 5.11
CA ALA A 435 21.14 26.74 4.54
C ALA A 435 20.18 25.70 5.14
N CYS A 436 19.69 24.78 4.30
CA CYS A 436 18.89 23.65 4.76
C CYS A 436 19.77 22.52 5.32
N THR A 437 19.20 21.73 6.23
CA THR A 437 19.81 20.51 6.80
C THR A 437 19.43 19.24 6.03
N CYS A 438 18.94 19.38 4.80
CA CYS A 438 18.48 18.24 4.00
C CYS A 438 19.63 17.29 3.62
N HIS A 439 19.33 15.99 3.52
CA HIS A 439 20.31 15.00 3.10
C HIS A 439 20.85 15.32 1.69
N PRO A 440 22.17 15.25 1.43
CA PRO A 440 22.74 15.70 0.15
C PRO A 440 22.20 14.99 -1.10
N LYS A 441 21.83 13.71 -0.98
CA LYS A 441 21.37 12.86 -2.10
C LYS A 441 19.89 12.47 -2.05
N GLU A 442 19.30 12.56 -0.87
CA GLU A 442 17.94 12.05 -0.62
C GLU A 442 17.10 13.23 -0.15
N ASN A 443 16.84 14.20 -1.02
CA ASN A 443 16.10 15.40 -0.65
C ASN A 443 15.03 15.73 -1.70
N THR A 444 14.26 16.77 -1.39
CA THR A 444 13.20 17.32 -2.24
C THR A 444 13.65 18.60 -2.95
N HIS A 445 14.96 18.86 -3.05
CA HIS A 445 15.46 20.04 -3.76
C HIS A 445 15.07 19.97 -5.23
N CYS A 446 14.81 21.12 -5.82
CA CYS A 446 14.60 21.19 -7.25
C CYS A 446 15.88 20.75 -7.98
N LEU A 447 15.77 19.77 -8.88
CA LEU A 447 16.92 19.27 -9.63
C LEU A 447 17.44 20.29 -10.67
N PHE A 448 16.62 21.29 -11.02
CA PHE A 448 16.95 22.29 -12.04
C PHE A 448 17.64 23.53 -11.46
N CYS A 449 17.11 24.09 -10.35
CA CYS A 449 17.61 25.33 -9.76
C CYS A 449 18.15 25.17 -8.33
N GLY A 450 18.08 23.96 -7.75
CA GLY A 450 18.55 23.69 -6.40
C GLY A 450 17.73 24.34 -5.28
N VAL A 451 16.60 24.99 -5.58
CA VAL A 451 15.76 25.58 -4.53
C VAL A 451 15.25 24.50 -3.57
N CYS A 452 15.27 24.81 -2.28
CA CYS A 452 14.83 23.93 -1.22
C CYS A 452 13.64 24.56 -0.49
N ALA A 453 12.59 23.78 -0.26
CA ALA A 453 11.40 24.26 0.43
C ALA A 453 11.64 24.61 1.90
N TYR A 454 12.72 24.10 2.49
CA TYR A 454 13.10 24.30 3.90
C TYR A 454 14.11 25.43 4.11
N ALA A 455 14.79 25.88 3.06
CA ALA A 455 15.73 27.00 3.13
C ALA A 455 15.08 28.37 2.82
N TRP A 456 13.83 28.36 2.34
CA TRP A 456 13.13 29.55 1.85
C TRP A 456 11.73 29.62 2.44
N SER A 457 11.24 30.81 2.77
CA SER A 457 9.83 31.10 3.09
C SER A 457 9.19 31.94 1.98
N CYS A 458 7.87 31.92 1.88
CA CYS A 458 7.13 32.79 0.97
C CYS A 458 5.74 33.10 1.54
N THR A 459 5.23 34.31 1.34
CA THR A 459 3.89 34.71 1.82
C THR A 459 2.73 34.24 0.93
N CYS A 460 3.00 33.55 -0.18
CA CYS A 460 1.95 33.01 -1.03
C CYS A 460 1.29 31.76 -0.43
N LEU A 461 0.03 31.50 -0.80
CA LEU A 461 -0.74 30.32 -0.36
C LEU A 461 -0.18 28.97 -0.86
N ASP A 462 0.67 28.99 -1.89
CA ASP A 462 1.34 27.77 -2.39
C ASP A 462 2.63 27.44 -1.61
N ASN A 463 2.93 28.15 -0.52
CA ASN A 463 3.97 27.81 0.43
C ASN A 463 3.55 26.61 1.29
N ARG A 464 3.78 25.40 0.76
CA ARG A 464 3.46 24.14 1.45
C ARG A 464 4.74 23.49 1.98
N SER A 465 4.63 22.79 3.12
CA SER A 465 5.73 22.03 3.70
C SER A 465 6.35 21.05 2.70
N GLY A 466 7.66 21.17 2.50
CA GLY A 466 8.44 20.32 1.59
C GLY A 466 8.22 20.57 0.09
N ILE A 467 7.43 21.58 -0.32
CA ILE A 467 7.22 21.93 -1.73
C ILE A 467 7.57 23.41 -1.96
N SER A 468 8.46 23.68 -2.92
CA SER A 468 8.84 25.07 -3.25
C SER A 468 7.83 25.69 -4.20
N CYS A 469 7.19 26.80 -3.80
CA CYS A 469 6.27 27.57 -4.65
C CYS A 469 6.99 28.19 -5.86
N PRO A 470 6.26 28.59 -6.93
CA PRO A 470 6.86 29.25 -8.08
C PRO A 470 7.70 30.48 -7.71
N HIS A 471 7.27 31.29 -6.74
CA HIS A 471 8.01 32.50 -6.32
C HIS A 471 9.41 32.20 -5.76
N ARG A 472 9.59 31.09 -5.02
CA ARG A 472 10.91 30.68 -4.53
C ARG A 472 11.84 30.24 -5.65
N HIS A 473 11.31 29.49 -6.61
CA HIS A 473 12.06 29.15 -7.82
C HIS A 473 12.46 30.42 -8.56
N VAL A 474 11.53 31.37 -8.65
CA VAL A 474 11.74 32.62 -9.35
C VAL A 474 12.96 33.36 -8.76
N VAL A 475 12.91 33.60 -7.45
CA VAL A 475 13.98 34.29 -6.73
C VAL A 475 15.28 33.49 -6.75
N LYS A 476 15.26 32.17 -6.55
CA LYS A 476 16.48 31.35 -6.58
C LYS A 476 17.20 31.43 -7.92
N VAL A 477 16.46 31.46 -9.02
CA VAL A 477 17.01 31.61 -10.37
C VAL A 477 17.56 33.03 -10.57
N PHE A 478 16.80 34.05 -10.15
CA PHE A 478 17.21 35.45 -10.18
C PHE A 478 18.51 35.71 -9.40
N SER A 479 18.57 35.32 -8.13
CA SER A 479 19.74 35.51 -7.25
C SER A 479 20.98 34.71 -7.70
N ALA A 480 20.82 33.65 -8.51
CA ALA A 480 21.92 32.84 -9.00
C ALA A 480 22.55 33.39 -10.30
N GLY A 481 21.96 34.43 -10.91
CA GLY A 481 22.43 34.98 -12.20
C GLY A 481 22.40 33.97 -13.36
N ARG A 482 21.69 32.85 -13.22
CA ARG A 482 21.64 31.78 -14.23
C ARG A 482 20.32 31.80 -14.98
N LEU A 483 20.35 32.27 -16.22
CA LEU A 483 19.40 31.87 -17.24
C LEU A 483 19.56 30.37 -17.51
N PRO A 484 18.46 29.66 -17.77
CA PRO A 484 18.41 29.04 -19.08
C PRO A 484 17.02 29.22 -19.70
N ALA A 485 16.95 30.08 -20.71
CA ALA A 485 15.99 29.96 -21.79
C ALA A 485 16.80 29.95 -23.09
N GLU A 486 17.31 28.76 -23.42
CA GLU A 486 17.65 28.22 -24.74
C GLU A 486 18.87 27.27 -24.66
N SER A 487 18.59 26.05 -24.22
CA SER A 487 19.10 24.86 -24.89
C SER A 487 17.89 23.95 -25.10
N ILE A 488 17.10 24.23 -26.15
CA ILE A 488 16.03 23.34 -26.59
C ILE A 488 16.68 22.25 -27.46
N LEU A 489 16.25 21.00 -27.20
CA LEU A 489 16.53 19.74 -27.89
C LEU A 489 17.84 19.05 -27.51
N GLU A 490 17.76 18.23 -26.46
CA GLU A 490 18.19 16.84 -26.65
C GLU A 490 16.92 15.97 -26.54
N GLU A 491 16.60 15.29 -27.64
CA GLU A 491 15.99 13.96 -27.55
C GLU A 491 16.71 13.16 -26.45
N PRO A 492 16.03 12.25 -25.74
CA PRO A 492 16.66 11.49 -24.66
C PRO A 492 18.03 10.96 -25.12
N VAL A 493 19.11 11.47 -24.52
CA VAL A 493 20.46 10.99 -24.77
C VAL A 493 20.41 9.47 -24.57
N PRO A 494 20.77 8.68 -25.59
CA PRO A 494 20.77 7.24 -25.48
C PRO A 494 21.68 6.87 -24.30
N PRO A 495 21.30 5.86 -23.49
CA PRO A 495 22.10 5.46 -22.34
C PRO A 495 23.55 5.23 -22.75
N PRO A 496 24.53 5.50 -21.87
CA PRO A 496 25.92 5.15 -22.15
C PRO A 496 25.96 3.71 -22.59
N THR A 497 26.72 3.43 -23.64
CA THR A 497 26.96 2.10 -24.21
C THR A 497 27.47 1.18 -23.10
N ALA A 498 26.52 0.61 -22.38
CA ALA A 498 26.69 -0.60 -21.61
C ALA A 498 26.87 -1.72 -22.64
N PRO A 499 27.74 -2.69 -22.35
CA PRO A 499 27.94 -3.84 -23.22
C PRO A 499 26.56 -4.44 -23.55
N GLU A 500 26.31 -4.59 -24.84
CA GLU A 500 25.06 -5.04 -25.42
C GLU A 500 24.53 -6.29 -24.71
N PHE A 501 23.50 -6.10 -23.89
CA PHE A 501 22.53 -7.14 -23.58
C PHE A 501 21.16 -6.58 -23.93
N GLY A 502 20.74 -6.85 -25.17
CA GLY A 502 19.49 -6.38 -25.74
C GLY A 502 18.28 -6.93 -24.99
N ALA A 503 17.56 -6.04 -24.30
CA ALA A 503 16.16 -6.25 -23.94
C ALA A 503 15.30 -5.41 -24.90
N GLN A 504 14.96 -5.99 -26.05
CA GLN A 504 13.91 -5.45 -26.91
C GLN A 504 12.58 -5.50 -26.16
N THR A 505 12.01 -4.34 -25.84
CA THR A 505 10.60 -4.26 -25.40
C THR A 505 9.73 -4.76 -26.54
N SER A 506 9.07 -5.90 -26.33
CA SER A 506 8.20 -6.51 -27.34
C SER A 506 7.04 -5.57 -27.72
N GLU A 507 6.62 -5.60 -28.98
CA GLU A 507 5.42 -4.90 -29.49
C GLU A 507 4.16 -5.22 -28.65
N ALA A 508 4.13 -6.39 -28.00
CA ALA A 508 3.08 -6.78 -27.06
C ALA A 508 3.04 -5.91 -25.79
N GLN A 509 4.19 -5.42 -25.32
CA GLN A 509 4.30 -4.54 -24.16
C GLN A 509 3.83 -3.12 -24.48
N ARG A 510 4.20 -2.59 -25.66
CA ARG A 510 3.72 -1.29 -26.16
C ARG A 510 2.19 -1.28 -26.32
N ARG A 511 1.64 -2.33 -26.93
CA ARG A 511 0.17 -2.51 -27.06
C ARG A 511 -0.53 -2.71 -25.72
N ARG A 512 0.14 -3.26 -24.70
CA ARG A 512 -0.42 -3.36 -23.35
C ARG A 512 -0.52 -1.97 -22.72
N GLU A 513 0.55 -1.18 -22.77
CA GLU A 513 0.58 0.18 -22.23
C GLU A 513 -0.46 1.08 -22.89
N GLU A 514 -0.61 1.03 -24.22
CA GLU A 514 -1.67 1.77 -24.94
C GLU A 514 -3.08 1.37 -24.49
N ARG A 515 -3.34 0.07 -24.28
CA ARG A 515 -4.65 -0.40 -23.78
C ARG A 515 -4.93 0.08 -22.36
N TYR A 516 -3.93 0.06 -21.48
CA TYR A 516 -4.09 0.55 -20.11
C TYR A 516 -4.22 2.07 -20.05
N HIS A 517 -3.58 2.81 -20.94
CA HIS A 517 -3.78 4.25 -21.08
C HIS A 517 -5.22 4.58 -21.51
N LYS A 518 -5.75 3.86 -22.51
CA LYS A 518 -7.16 3.99 -22.93
C LYS A 518 -8.13 3.62 -21.81
N LEU A 519 -7.86 2.55 -21.05
CA LEU A 519 -8.66 2.17 -19.88
C LEU A 519 -8.64 3.25 -18.79
N SER A 520 -7.47 3.85 -18.53
CA SER A 520 -7.33 4.94 -17.57
C SER A 520 -8.15 6.18 -18.00
N ALA A 521 -8.15 6.50 -19.29
CA ALA A 521 -8.96 7.58 -19.83
C ALA A 521 -10.47 7.29 -19.65
N ILE A 522 -10.94 6.08 -19.98
CA ILE A 522 -12.34 5.67 -19.79
C ILE A 522 -12.76 5.80 -18.32
N LYS A 523 -11.93 5.32 -17.38
CA LYS A 523 -12.21 5.41 -15.93
C LYS A 523 -12.29 6.86 -15.46
N SER A 524 -11.38 7.72 -15.91
CA SER A 524 -11.39 9.14 -15.56
C SER A 524 -12.63 9.84 -16.10
N THR A 525 -13.05 9.54 -17.33
CA THR A 525 -14.25 10.11 -17.94
C THR A 525 -15.51 9.65 -17.21
N TYR A 526 -15.62 8.36 -16.87
CA TYR A 526 -16.75 7.83 -16.12
C TYR A 526 -16.90 8.48 -14.74
N ALA A 527 -15.79 8.68 -14.01
CA ALA A 527 -15.82 9.35 -12.71
C ALA A 527 -16.32 10.81 -12.80
N VAL A 528 -15.99 11.52 -13.88
CA VAL A 528 -16.53 12.87 -14.14
C VAL A 528 -18.03 12.82 -14.41
N VAL A 529 -18.48 11.89 -15.25
CA VAL A 529 -19.90 11.71 -15.56
C VAL A 529 -20.71 11.35 -14.30
N GLU A 530 -20.20 10.43 -13.47
CA GLU A 530 -20.81 10.03 -12.21
C GLU A 530 -20.91 11.21 -11.21
N ALA A 531 -19.84 12.00 -11.08
CA ALA A 531 -19.83 13.18 -10.23
C ALA A 531 -20.84 14.24 -10.69
N THR A 532 -20.91 14.49 -12.01
CA THR A 532 -21.87 15.43 -12.62
C THR A 532 -23.31 14.95 -12.43
N ALA A 533 -23.61 13.68 -12.74
CA ALA A 533 -24.95 13.12 -12.52
C ALA A 533 -25.37 13.15 -11.04
N THR A 534 -24.45 12.85 -10.13
CA THR A 534 -24.69 12.95 -8.67
C THR A 534 -24.93 14.38 -8.20
N SER A 535 -24.36 15.38 -8.88
CA SER A 535 -24.61 16.79 -8.62
C SER A 535 -25.98 17.21 -9.16
N LEU A 536 -26.31 16.81 -10.39
CA LEU A 536 -27.60 17.14 -11.04
C LEU A 536 -28.78 16.52 -10.30
N ALA A 537 -28.65 15.28 -9.80
CA ALA A 537 -29.71 14.61 -9.04
C ALA A 537 -30.05 15.28 -7.69
N LYS A 538 -29.26 16.29 -7.26
CA LYS A 538 -29.50 17.07 -6.04
C LYS A 538 -30.15 18.42 -6.33
N VAL A 539 -30.36 18.75 -7.61
CA VAL A 539 -30.94 20.01 -8.09
C VAL A 539 -32.30 19.67 -8.69
N ASP A 540 -33.37 20.21 -8.09
CA ASP A 540 -34.76 19.94 -8.49
C ASP A 540 -35.20 20.95 -9.55
N THR A 541 -34.66 20.82 -10.77
CA THR A 541 -35.04 21.63 -11.94
C THR A 541 -35.22 20.77 -13.19
N GLU A 542 -36.08 21.23 -14.11
CA GLU A 542 -36.33 20.56 -15.39
C GLU A 542 -35.06 20.46 -16.25
N GLU A 543 -34.19 21.47 -16.20
CA GLU A 543 -32.90 21.44 -16.90
C GLU A 543 -31.97 20.36 -16.35
N ALA A 544 -31.99 20.12 -15.03
CA ALA A 544 -31.20 19.07 -14.41
C ALA A 544 -31.71 17.67 -14.79
N MET A 545 -33.03 17.50 -14.87
CA MET A 545 -33.67 16.28 -15.37
C MET A 545 -33.31 16.02 -16.85
N GLN A 546 -33.39 17.02 -17.71
CA GLN A 546 -33.05 16.90 -19.12
C GLN A 546 -31.57 16.52 -19.33
N GLN A 547 -30.65 17.10 -18.55
CA GLN A 547 -29.23 16.74 -18.58
C GLN A 547 -28.96 15.32 -18.07
N LEU A 548 -29.70 14.87 -17.06
CA LEU A 548 -29.62 13.48 -16.56
C LEU A 548 -30.09 12.47 -17.62
N GLU A 549 -31.16 12.77 -18.34
CA GLU A 549 -31.65 11.96 -19.45
C GLU A 549 -30.64 11.87 -20.59
N GLU A 550 -30.00 13.00 -20.94
CA GLU A 550 -28.97 13.04 -21.98
C GLU A 550 -27.73 12.23 -21.57
N ILE A 551 -27.27 12.37 -20.32
CA ILE A 551 -26.16 11.57 -19.77
C ILE A 551 -26.50 10.08 -19.82
N LEU A 552 -27.73 9.70 -19.43
CA LEU A 552 -28.18 8.32 -19.44
C LEU A 552 -28.18 7.73 -20.85
N ALA A 553 -28.69 8.49 -21.84
CA ALA A 553 -28.70 8.06 -23.24
C ALA A 553 -27.28 7.81 -23.79
N HIS A 554 -26.32 8.68 -23.48
CA HIS A 554 -24.92 8.51 -23.89
C HIS A 554 -24.25 7.30 -23.21
N LEU A 555 -24.55 7.05 -21.94
CA LEU A 555 -24.03 5.88 -21.22
C LEU A 555 -24.64 4.57 -21.74
N GLN A 556 -25.93 4.56 -22.10
CA GLN A 556 -26.57 3.41 -22.72
C GLN A 556 -25.97 3.11 -24.10
N LEU A 557 -25.69 4.14 -24.90
CA LEU A 557 -25.01 3.99 -26.18
C LEU A 557 -23.59 3.44 -26.01
N ALA A 558 -22.85 3.91 -25.00
CA ALA A 558 -21.53 3.37 -24.65
C ALA A 558 -21.61 1.91 -24.14
N ALA A 559 -22.66 1.56 -23.37
CA ALA A 559 -22.88 0.21 -22.89
C ALA A 559 -23.18 -0.78 -24.05
N GLY A 560 -23.91 -0.34 -25.07
CA GLY A 560 -24.17 -1.15 -26.28
C GLY A 560 -22.91 -1.49 -27.08
N VAL A 561 -21.87 -0.66 -27.03
CA VAL A 561 -20.55 -0.94 -27.63
C VAL A 561 -19.75 -1.96 -26.79
N ALA A 562 -20.09 -2.12 -25.51
CA ALA A 562 -19.35 -2.93 -24.55
C ALA A 562 -19.92 -4.36 -24.36
N GLU A 563 -20.93 -4.78 -25.13
CA GLU A 563 -21.54 -6.11 -24.96
C GLU A 563 -20.52 -7.25 -25.19
N PRO A 564 -20.31 -8.15 -24.20
CA PRO A 564 -19.53 -9.36 -24.39
C PRO A 564 -20.33 -10.43 -25.17
N PRO A 565 -19.68 -11.36 -25.89
CA PRO A 565 -20.36 -12.53 -26.41
C PRO A 565 -20.95 -13.35 -25.25
N SER A 566 -22.27 -13.42 -25.26
CA SER A 566 -23.23 -14.20 -24.45
C SER A 566 -22.75 -15.02 -23.23
N SER A 567 -23.54 -14.86 -22.17
CA SER A 567 -23.77 -15.72 -21.00
C SER A 567 -22.89 -15.54 -19.74
N LEU A 568 -23.31 -14.60 -18.89
CA LEU A 568 -23.15 -14.74 -17.44
C LEU A 568 -24.52 -14.54 -16.78
N ALA A 569 -25.02 -15.61 -16.16
CA ALA A 569 -26.26 -15.59 -15.39
C ALA A 569 -26.11 -14.65 -14.18
N VAL A 570 -27.03 -13.70 -14.06
CA VAL A 570 -27.09 -12.74 -12.96
C VAL A 570 -27.45 -13.48 -11.66
N ARG A 571 -26.65 -13.28 -10.60
CA ARG A 571 -26.97 -13.75 -9.25
C ARG A 571 -28.21 -13.00 -8.72
N PRO A 572 -29.24 -13.70 -8.22
CA PRO A 572 -30.51 -13.08 -7.76
C PRO A 572 -30.34 -12.00 -6.68
N GLU A 573 -29.23 -12.01 -5.96
CA GLU A 573 -28.95 -11.18 -4.78
C GLU A 573 -28.63 -9.71 -5.11
N LEU A 574 -28.35 -9.39 -6.38
CA LEU A 574 -28.04 -8.03 -6.84
C LEU A 574 -29.22 -7.31 -7.52
N ALA A 575 -30.41 -7.93 -7.54
CA ALA A 575 -31.60 -7.37 -8.18
C ALA A 575 -32.36 -6.35 -7.31
N GLN A 576 -31.89 -6.04 -6.10
CA GLN A 576 -32.56 -5.07 -5.22
C GLN A 576 -31.72 -3.81 -5.00
N SER A 577 -32.31 -2.66 -5.30
CA SER A 577 -31.72 -1.34 -5.07
C SER A 577 -31.59 -1.05 -3.58
N GLY A 578 -30.38 -0.65 -3.14
CA GLY A 578 -30.11 -0.24 -1.75
C GLY A 578 -29.33 -1.25 -0.89
N GLY A 579 -28.85 -2.36 -1.45
CA GLY A 579 -28.00 -3.32 -0.73
C GLY A 579 -26.64 -2.74 -0.33
N LYS A 580 -26.55 -2.16 0.88
CA LYS A 580 -25.26 -1.91 1.53
C LYS A 580 -24.65 -3.26 1.96
N PRO A 581 -23.33 -3.45 1.90
CA PRO A 581 -22.69 -4.61 2.55
C PRO A 581 -23.04 -4.55 4.03
N GLN A 582 -23.90 -5.45 4.51
CA GLN A 582 -24.13 -5.59 5.93
C GLN A 582 -22.91 -6.25 6.54
N LEU A 583 -22.14 -5.48 7.31
CA LEU A 583 -21.16 -6.03 8.23
C LEU A 583 -21.92 -6.86 9.26
N SER A 584 -21.73 -8.17 9.21
CA SER A 584 -22.21 -9.03 10.28
C SER A 584 -21.36 -8.74 11.51
N LYS A 585 -22.01 -8.43 12.64
CA LYS A 585 -21.37 -8.42 13.96
C LYS A 585 -21.06 -9.87 14.33
N ILE A 586 -20.05 -10.45 13.69
CA ILE A 586 -19.63 -11.83 13.95
C ILE A 586 -18.89 -11.81 15.29
N PRO A 587 -19.36 -12.53 16.32
CA PRO A 587 -18.61 -12.71 17.55
C PRO A 587 -17.28 -13.41 17.22
N LEU A 588 -16.16 -12.93 17.76
CA LEU A 588 -14.82 -13.46 17.49
C LEU A 588 -14.74 -14.99 17.61
N TYR A 589 -15.48 -15.57 18.57
CA TYR A 589 -15.44 -16.99 18.89
C TYR A 589 -16.53 -17.86 18.24
N GLN A 590 -17.45 -17.33 17.43
CA GLN A 590 -18.52 -18.15 16.87
C GLN A 590 -18.19 -18.75 15.50
N ARG A 591 -17.61 -19.95 15.54
CA ARG A 591 -17.88 -21.03 14.58
C ARG A 591 -18.21 -22.35 15.29
N GLY A 592 -19.12 -22.29 16.26
CA GLY A 592 -19.65 -23.47 16.95
C GLY A 592 -20.90 -24.02 16.28
N LYS A 593 -20.73 -24.91 15.28
CA LYS A 593 -21.56 -26.10 14.95
C LYS A 593 -21.14 -26.64 13.57
N MET A 594 -19.94 -27.23 13.51
CA MET A 594 -19.60 -28.10 12.38
C MET A 594 -20.47 -29.37 12.47
N LYS A 595 -21.06 -29.75 11.33
CA LYS A 595 -21.56 -31.10 11.07
C LYS A 595 -20.51 -32.13 11.49
N LYS A 596 -20.96 -33.31 11.96
CA LYS A 596 -20.17 -34.44 12.47
C LYS A 596 -18.76 -34.54 11.86
N PRO A 597 -17.71 -34.78 12.67
CA PRO A 597 -16.33 -34.70 12.24
C PRO A 597 -16.05 -35.69 11.12
N LYS A 598 -15.55 -35.20 9.98
CA LYS A 598 -14.67 -36.01 9.13
C LYS A 598 -13.39 -36.23 9.92
N LYS A 599 -12.85 -37.46 9.87
CA LYS A 599 -11.60 -37.85 10.55
C LYS A 599 -10.54 -36.74 10.40
N PRO A 600 -9.82 -36.36 11.47
CA PRO A 600 -8.81 -35.31 11.41
C PRO A 600 -7.71 -35.75 10.44
N THR A 601 -7.56 -35.01 9.34
CA THR A 601 -6.34 -35.04 8.54
C THR A 601 -5.27 -34.28 9.35
N PRO A 602 -4.05 -34.80 9.53
CA PRO A 602 -3.01 -34.09 10.25
C PRO A 602 -2.75 -32.71 9.63
N GLY A 603 -2.53 -31.71 10.47
CA GLY A 603 -2.13 -30.37 10.01
C GLY A 603 -0.75 -30.41 9.37
N LEU A 604 -0.50 -29.52 8.40
CA LEU A 604 0.75 -29.46 7.63
C LEU A 604 2.01 -29.44 8.50
N HIS A 605 2.00 -28.65 9.58
CA HIS A 605 3.12 -28.59 10.52
C HIS A 605 3.40 -29.93 11.20
N GLN A 606 2.37 -30.74 11.48
CA GLN A 606 2.53 -32.08 12.04
C GLN A 606 3.07 -33.09 11.02
N GLU A 607 2.63 -32.98 9.75
CA GLU A 607 3.11 -33.83 8.66
C GLU A 607 4.57 -33.52 8.30
N VAL A 608 4.94 -32.23 8.25
CA VAL A 608 6.32 -31.77 7.99
C VAL A 608 7.24 -32.13 9.16
N ARG A 609 6.78 -31.99 10.42
CA ARG A 609 7.56 -32.41 11.59
C ARG A 609 7.80 -33.93 11.59
N ARG A 610 6.81 -34.75 11.23
CA ARG A 610 6.99 -36.21 11.04
C ARG A 610 7.98 -36.57 9.95
N LEU A 611 7.96 -35.85 8.82
CA LEU A 611 8.87 -36.11 7.69
C LEU A 611 10.30 -35.64 7.97
N LEU A 612 10.48 -34.70 8.89
CA LEU A 612 11.80 -34.25 9.37
C LEU A 612 12.34 -35.13 10.52
N GLU A 613 11.47 -35.87 11.22
CA GLU A 613 11.82 -36.74 12.35
C GLU A 613 12.02 -38.22 11.97
N SER A 614 11.78 -38.62 10.72
CA SER A 614 12.04 -39.99 10.27
C SER A 614 13.55 -40.24 10.08
N PRO A 615 14.17 -41.20 10.81
CA PRO A 615 15.57 -41.55 10.61
C PRO A 615 15.74 -42.24 9.25
N SER A 616 16.74 -41.79 8.50
CA SER A 616 17.25 -42.45 7.31
C SER A 616 17.66 -43.89 7.59
N ASP A 617 17.23 -44.80 6.72
CA ASP A 617 17.90 -46.03 6.28
C ASP A 617 18.72 -46.80 7.33
N LYS A 618 18.17 -47.91 7.82
CA LYS A 618 18.98 -49.07 8.20
C LYS A 618 18.67 -50.16 7.19
N GLY A 619 19.68 -50.45 6.37
CA GLY A 619 19.68 -51.53 5.41
C GLY A 619 19.46 -52.89 6.06
N ASP A 620 18.89 -53.76 5.25
CA ASP A 620 18.83 -55.20 5.44
C ASP A 620 20.23 -55.78 5.72
N GLU A 621 20.38 -56.47 6.84
CA GLU A 621 21.33 -57.57 6.99
C GLU A 621 20.60 -58.73 7.68
N ASP A 622 20.38 -59.77 6.88
CA ASP A 622 20.35 -61.20 7.16
C ASP A 622 19.99 -61.68 8.57
N ARG A 623 18.90 -62.46 8.65
CA ARG A 623 18.69 -63.47 9.68
C ARG A 623 18.35 -64.80 9.02
N ASP A 624 19.32 -65.70 9.07
CA ASP A 624 19.07 -67.13 9.14
C ASP A 624 19.85 -67.73 10.33
N ASP A 625 19.23 -68.75 10.93
CA ASP A 625 19.73 -69.73 11.90
C ASP A 625 19.93 -69.39 13.39
N SER A 626 18.88 -69.74 14.15
CA SER A 626 18.88 -70.85 15.12
C SER A 626 19.19 -70.62 16.62
N VAL A 627 18.46 -71.43 17.41
CA VAL A 627 18.71 -71.91 18.79
C VAL A 627 18.01 -71.18 19.96
N SER A 628 16.90 -71.81 20.36
CA SER A 628 16.39 -72.08 21.72
C SER A 628 17.13 -71.53 22.97
N GLY A 629 16.37 -71.10 23.98
CA GLY A 629 16.81 -71.17 25.38
C GLY A 629 16.16 -70.23 26.38
N GLN A 630 15.13 -70.74 27.07
CA GLN A 630 14.66 -70.48 28.45
C GLN A 630 15.30 -69.39 29.36
N LEU A 631 14.39 -68.71 30.09
CA LEU A 631 14.40 -68.37 31.53
C LEU A 631 15.66 -67.70 32.12
N TYR A 632 15.59 -66.38 32.39
CA TYR A 632 15.26 -65.78 33.70
C TYR A 632 15.15 -64.26 33.55
#